data_AF-A0A8B9HD62-F1
#
_entry.id   AF-A0A8B9HD62-F1
#
_cell.length_a   1.000
_cell.length_b   1.000
_cell.length_c   1.000
_cell.angle_alpha   90.00
_cell.angle_beta   90.00
_cell.angle_gamma   90.00
#
_symmetry.space_group_name_H-M   'P 1'
#
loop_
_entity.id
_entity.type
_entity.pdbx_description
1 polymer ?
#
loop_
_entity_poly.entity_id
_entity_poly.type
_entity_poly.pdbx_seq_one_letter_code
_entity_poly.pdbx_strand_id
1 'polypeptide(L)'
;MWNCDDNFNGNVWYRLLYNGMNIRMPESCTSYYRCGTSVTFWLNGSHPQISDGIITRQACGSWMNGGCCEYSVLIQVKACPANYYVYEFFSPNICYAAYCTDVNSITPVTDPMKMNSTTAPVVVNTPSYDPCSNYTSLDQSWRGTNETGGSNCDRSTNWNGWYRLLYNGMSTQMPESCINVSRCGTNVPLWLSGSHPQISDGIVTRWICGNFGSDCCHYRSFPIRVKACKENYYVYEFVKTSFCTAAYCADVNPQLPISATTEVPPNITMSEGCQANFTSQCGADLFDQIENITAQVLNQTDVEKYLGMVLNAQEQLLKVETGNPEKLVSFGNAVLNKTEKLVSTLVTPTKTSYSLNISLNGLELQVFAVGPEASMKEIPQLSVNSTQMEIDLIQISENNKGSAAVAFMSYSNMENMLKPSFFNTTDNDTVKTMMSTVVSATLPKTSDTRLTKPVNFTMKHIEETDPNGTLSCVYWKNTEWVVAGCYLVQTNSTHTVCSCVHLSTFALIMQTKPLAETVRPANSIKTLN
;
A
#
# COMPACT_ATOMS: atom_id res chain seq x y z
N MET A 1 -17.89 -3.58 -28.58
CA MET A 1 -17.20 -3.46 -27.28
C MET A 1 -16.47 -2.12 -27.35
N TRP A 2 -16.85 -1.16 -26.52
CA TRP A 2 -16.23 0.17 -26.52
C TRP A 2 -15.00 0.12 -25.63
N ASN A 3 -13.89 0.68 -26.09
CA ASN A 3 -12.65 0.77 -25.32
C ASN A 3 -12.76 1.88 -24.27
N CYS A 4 -12.21 1.62 -23.08
CA CYS A 4 -12.15 2.55 -21.97
C CYS A 4 -10.71 2.58 -21.44
N ASP A 5 -10.13 3.78 -21.35
CA ASP A 5 -8.80 4.01 -20.79
C ASP A 5 -8.87 4.18 -19.26
N ASP A 6 -9.61 3.30 -18.58
CA ASP A 6 -9.83 3.34 -17.14
C ASP A 6 -8.58 2.97 -16.32
N ASN A 7 -7.61 2.31 -16.96
CA ASN A 7 -6.39 1.79 -16.34
C ASN A 7 -5.23 2.80 -16.25
N PHE A 8 -5.38 4.01 -16.81
CA PHE A 8 -4.33 5.02 -16.70
C PHE A 8 -4.26 5.62 -15.29
N ASN A 9 -3.08 5.53 -14.69
CA ASN A 9 -2.79 6.12 -13.38
C ASN A 9 -1.84 7.30 -13.58
N GLY A 10 -2.25 8.49 -13.17
CA GLY A 10 -1.58 9.77 -13.41
C GLY A 10 -0.27 9.98 -12.64
N ASN A 11 0.50 8.91 -12.43
CA ASN A 11 1.86 8.86 -11.89
C ASN A 11 2.80 8.03 -12.80
N VAL A 12 2.34 7.66 -14.01
CA VAL A 12 3.08 6.86 -14.99
C VAL A 12 3.15 7.63 -16.31
N TRP A 13 4.33 7.67 -16.90
CA TRP A 13 4.55 8.27 -18.22
C TRP A 13 4.42 7.22 -19.32
N TYR A 14 3.50 7.45 -20.24
CA TYR A 14 3.19 6.57 -21.36
C TYR A 14 3.81 7.13 -22.65
N ARG A 15 4.56 6.29 -23.36
CA ARG A 15 4.93 6.51 -24.76
C ARG A 15 3.92 5.78 -25.63
N LEU A 16 3.20 6.51 -26.46
CA LEU A 16 2.22 5.91 -27.37
C LEU A 16 2.94 5.31 -28.58
N LEU A 17 2.61 4.06 -28.90
CA LEU A 17 3.19 3.31 -30.01
C LEU A 17 2.09 2.74 -30.92
N TYR A 18 2.31 2.80 -32.23
CA TYR A 18 1.48 2.14 -33.24
C TYR A 18 2.35 1.19 -34.07
N ASN A 19 2.15 -0.13 -33.92
CA ASN A 19 3.00 -1.17 -34.53
C ASN A 19 4.51 -0.95 -34.29
N GLY A 20 4.88 -0.53 -33.08
CA GLY A 20 6.27 -0.25 -32.69
C GLY A 20 6.83 1.08 -33.21
N MET A 21 6.03 1.91 -33.90
CA MET A 21 6.40 3.28 -34.32
C MET A 21 5.86 4.33 -33.35
N ASN A 22 6.50 5.49 -33.30
CA ASN A 22 6.03 6.62 -32.49
C ASN A 22 4.71 7.13 -33.05
N ILE A 23 3.75 7.42 -32.16
CA ILE A 23 2.50 8.09 -32.50
C ILE A 23 2.16 9.09 -31.36
N ARG A 24 1.41 10.15 -31.66
CA ARG A 24 1.00 11.15 -30.67
C ARG A 24 -0.51 11.38 -30.68
N MET A 25 -1.01 12.05 -29.65
CA MET A 25 -2.39 12.55 -29.62
C MET A 25 -2.63 13.58 -30.75
N PRO A 26 -3.85 13.69 -31.27
CA PRO A 26 -4.22 14.78 -32.18
C PRO A 26 -4.26 16.13 -31.42
N GLU A 27 -3.77 17.19 -32.07
CA GLU A 27 -3.79 18.57 -31.55
C GLU A 27 -5.05 19.35 -31.93
N SER A 28 -5.95 18.69 -32.66
CA SER A 28 -7.19 19.26 -33.15
C SER A 28 -8.39 18.40 -32.76
N CYS A 29 -9.54 19.03 -32.70
CA CYS A 29 -10.80 18.39 -32.38
C CYS A 29 -10.99 17.07 -33.13
N THR A 30 -11.16 15.99 -32.36
CA THR A 30 -11.45 14.66 -32.87
C THR A 30 -12.89 14.32 -32.56
N SER A 31 -13.71 14.14 -33.60
CA SER A 31 -15.13 13.81 -33.45
C SER A 31 -15.37 12.59 -32.56
N TYR A 32 -16.49 12.58 -31.84
CA TYR A 32 -16.96 11.47 -31.02
C TYR A 32 -17.15 10.18 -31.86
N TYR A 33 -17.18 9.01 -31.22
CA TYR A 33 -17.19 7.68 -31.87
C TYR A 33 -15.97 7.34 -32.74
N ARG A 34 -14.80 7.85 -32.37
CA ARG A 34 -13.51 7.51 -33.01
C ARG A 34 -12.62 6.75 -32.03
N CYS A 35 -11.52 6.20 -32.55
CA CYS A 35 -10.56 5.37 -31.80
C CYS A 35 -11.16 4.23 -30.94
N GLY A 36 -12.35 3.72 -31.32
CA GLY A 36 -13.02 2.61 -30.64
C GLY A 36 -13.72 2.99 -29.33
N THR A 37 -13.96 4.28 -29.08
CA THR A 37 -14.58 4.79 -27.84
C THR A 37 -15.73 5.75 -28.16
N SER A 38 -16.55 6.09 -27.16
CA SER A 38 -17.68 7.00 -27.35
C SER A 38 -17.30 8.47 -27.04
N VAL A 39 -16.48 8.71 -26.01
CA VAL A 39 -15.86 10.02 -25.70
C VAL A 39 -14.41 10.05 -26.17
N THR A 40 -14.10 10.89 -27.14
CA THR A 40 -12.79 10.94 -27.79
C THR A 40 -11.94 12.07 -27.24
N PHE A 41 -10.87 11.71 -26.50
CA PHE A 41 -9.93 12.71 -25.97
C PHE A 41 -8.85 13.08 -26.99
N TRP A 42 -8.68 14.39 -27.22
CA TRP A 42 -7.63 15.01 -28.04
C TRP A 42 -6.89 16.09 -27.25
N LEU A 43 -5.69 16.47 -27.66
CA LEU A 43 -4.87 17.46 -26.95
C LEU A 43 -5.27 18.88 -27.33
N ASN A 44 -5.75 19.67 -26.38
CA ASN A 44 -6.09 21.07 -26.60
C ASN A 44 -4.83 21.96 -26.57
N GLY A 45 -4.30 22.22 -27.75
CA GLY A 45 -3.09 23.00 -27.99
C GLY A 45 -1.95 22.17 -28.57
N SER A 46 -0.83 22.83 -28.87
CA SER A 46 0.34 22.19 -29.45
C SER A 46 1.10 21.31 -28.44
N HIS A 47 1.72 20.25 -28.91
CA HIS A 47 2.69 19.50 -28.12
C HIS A 47 3.90 20.38 -27.77
N PRO A 48 4.57 20.13 -26.62
CA PRO A 48 5.74 20.88 -26.21
C PRO A 48 6.92 20.75 -27.19
N GLN A 49 7.86 21.68 -27.12
CA GLN A 49 9.23 21.51 -27.59
C GLN A 49 10.10 20.90 -26.50
N ILE A 50 11.29 20.37 -26.86
CA ILE A 50 12.23 19.78 -25.88
C ILE A 50 12.61 20.80 -24.78
N SER A 51 12.76 22.07 -25.16
CA SER A 51 13.07 23.18 -24.25
C SER A 51 11.98 23.45 -23.20
N ASP A 52 10.73 23.06 -23.48
CA ASP A 52 9.59 23.40 -22.62
C ASP A 52 9.52 22.47 -21.39
N GLY A 53 10.27 21.37 -21.40
CA GLY A 53 10.26 20.41 -20.31
C GLY A 53 8.91 19.69 -20.16
N ILE A 54 8.50 19.48 -18.90
CA ILE A 54 7.19 18.91 -18.58
C ILE A 54 6.18 20.06 -18.55
N ILE A 55 5.15 19.99 -19.39
CA ILE A 55 4.07 20.97 -19.41
C ILE A 55 2.73 20.32 -19.10
N THR A 56 1.86 21.05 -18.43
CA THR A 56 0.45 20.66 -18.27
C THR A 56 -0.35 21.08 -19.50
N ARG A 57 -1.09 20.15 -20.10
CA ARG A 57 -2.01 20.39 -21.21
C ARG A 57 -3.40 19.90 -20.85
N GLN A 58 -4.41 20.50 -21.46
CA GLN A 58 -5.78 20.02 -21.33
C GLN A 58 -6.05 19.00 -22.44
N ALA A 59 -6.44 17.79 -22.08
CA ALA A 59 -7.03 16.84 -23.02
C ALA A 59 -8.56 17.05 -23.02
N CYS A 60 -9.14 17.29 -24.18
CA CYS A 60 -10.55 17.59 -24.38
C CYS A 60 -11.29 16.39 -24.96
N GLY A 61 -12.40 16.00 -24.33
CA GLY A 61 -13.28 14.93 -24.77
C GLY A 61 -14.47 15.48 -25.57
N SER A 62 -14.68 14.95 -26.78
CA SER A 62 -15.84 15.29 -27.62
C SER A 62 -17.01 14.33 -27.37
N TRP A 63 -18.23 14.85 -27.27
CA TRP A 63 -19.46 14.06 -27.08
C TRP A 63 -20.65 14.60 -27.88
N MET A 64 -21.68 13.76 -28.05
CA MET A 64 -22.72 13.83 -29.09
C MET A 64 -23.47 15.18 -29.21
N ASN A 65 -23.49 16.03 -28.17
CA ASN A 65 -24.29 17.26 -28.15
C ASN A 65 -23.54 18.54 -27.70
N GLY A 66 -22.26 18.47 -27.29
CA GLY A 66 -21.55 19.60 -26.66
C GLY A 66 -20.18 19.92 -27.24
N GLY A 67 -20.03 19.92 -28.57
CA GLY A 67 -18.81 20.39 -29.22
C GLY A 67 -17.53 19.63 -28.85
N CYS A 68 -16.38 20.23 -29.18
CA CYS A 68 -15.09 19.54 -29.15
C CYS A 68 -14.47 19.34 -27.76
N CYS A 69 -14.98 19.99 -26.71
CA CYS A 69 -14.38 19.93 -25.36
C CYS A 69 -15.47 19.98 -24.29
N GLU A 70 -16.43 19.04 -24.37
CA GLU A 70 -17.48 18.90 -23.37
C GLU A 70 -16.91 18.33 -22.06
N TYR A 71 -15.94 17.42 -22.20
CA TYR A 71 -15.15 16.88 -21.09
C TYR A 71 -13.73 17.40 -21.19
N SER A 72 -13.05 17.54 -20.06
CA SER A 72 -11.61 17.79 -20.09
C SER A 72 -10.90 17.19 -18.88
N VAL A 73 -9.63 16.88 -19.08
CA VAL A 73 -8.72 16.40 -18.05
C VAL A 73 -7.35 17.04 -18.27
N LEU A 74 -6.68 17.44 -17.20
CA LEU A 74 -5.32 17.96 -17.30
C LEU A 74 -4.36 16.77 -17.35
N ILE A 75 -3.51 16.73 -18.36
CA ILE A 75 -2.46 15.73 -18.54
C ILE A 75 -1.10 16.42 -18.51
N GLN A 76 -0.04 15.70 -18.17
CA GLN A 76 1.32 16.19 -18.39
C GLN A 76 1.87 15.65 -19.70
N VAL A 77 2.57 16.49 -20.46
CA VAL A 77 3.20 16.11 -21.73
C VAL A 77 4.63 16.63 -21.75
N LYS A 78 5.55 15.79 -22.26
CA LYS A 78 6.95 16.14 -22.43
C LYS A 78 7.44 15.68 -23.80
N ALA A 79 8.23 16.52 -24.47
CA ALA A 79 8.92 16.17 -25.70
C ALA A 79 10.27 15.51 -25.40
N CYS A 80 10.62 14.46 -26.14
CA CYS A 80 11.84 13.69 -25.95
C CYS A 80 12.83 13.85 -27.14
N PRO A 81 14.15 13.72 -26.91
CA PRO A 81 15.18 13.95 -27.93
C PRO A 81 15.10 13.10 -29.21
N ALA A 82 14.43 11.94 -29.18
CA ALA A 82 14.26 11.06 -30.35
C ALA A 82 12.90 11.28 -31.06
N ASN A 83 12.43 12.53 -31.10
CA ASN A 83 11.20 12.96 -31.80
C ASN A 83 9.94 12.16 -31.39
N TYR A 84 9.76 11.95 -30.09
CA TYR A 84 8.55 11.35 -29.54
C TYR A 84 8.07 12.12 -28.30
N TYR A 85 6.84 11.85 -27.91
CA TYR A 85 6.21 12.44 -26.74
C TYR A 85 5.90 11.37 -25.71
N VAL A 86 6.02 11.76 -24.44
CA VAL A 86 5.49 10.98 -23.32
C VAL A 86 4.39 11.78 -22.65
N TYR A 87 3.40 11.05 -22.16
CA TYR A 87 2.20 11.60 -21.55
C TYR A 87 1.97 10.97 -20.19
N GLU A 88 1.67 11.78 -19.19
CA GLU A 88 1.08 11.30 -17.94
C GLU A 88 -0.44 11.39 -18.11
N PHE A 89 -1.05 10.26 -18.48
CA PHE A 89 -2.50 10.16 -18.66
C PHE A 89 -3.21 9.90 -17.35
N PHE A 90 -4.44 10.40 -17.26
CA PHE A 90 -5.34 10.16 -16.13
C PHE A 90 -6.54 9.35 -16.60
N SER A 91 -6.95 8.35 -15.83
CA SER A 91 -8.20 7.61 -16.09
C SER A 91 -9.37 8.59 -16.23
N PRO A 92 -10.03 8.67 -17.40
CA PRO A 92 -11.24 9.46 -17.53
C PRO A 92 -12.34 8.77 -16.71
N ASN A 93 -13.03 9.50 -15.83
CA ASN A 93 -14.08 8.98 -14.94
C ASN A 93 -15.38 8.53 -15.69
N ILE A 94 -15.27 8.08 -16.93
CA ILE A 94 -16.36 7.74 -17.84
C ILE A 94 -16.02 6.41 -18.54
N CYS A 95 -16.84 5.38 -18.31
CA CYS A 95 -16.66 3.98 -18.75
C CYS A 95 -16.69 3.73 -20.28
N TYR A 96 -16.48 4.76 -21.09
CA TYR A 96 -16.47 4.72 -22.56
C TYR A 96 -15.68 5.89 -23.15
N ALA A 97 -14.60 6.27 -22.47
CA ALA A 97 -13.69 7.34 -22.87
C ALA A 97 -12.28 6.81 -23.10
N ALA A 98 -11.61 7.32 -24.14
CA ALA A 98 -10.23 6.97 -24.45
C ALA A 98 -9.47 8.14 -25.10
N TYR A 99 -8.15 8.16 -24.89
CA TYR A 99 -7.21 9.09 -25.51
C TYR A 99 -6.90 8.63 -26.93
N CYS A 100 -7.38 9.37 -27.93
CA CYS A 100 -7.12 9.02 -29.32
C CYS A 100 -5.68 9.35 -29.73
N THR A 101 -5.19 8.62 -30.73
CA THR A 101 -3.92 8.88 -31.41
C THR A 101 -4.14 9.28 -32.87
N ASP A 102 -3.26 10.12 -33.41
CA ASP A 102 -3.31 10.60 -34.78
C ASP A 102 -2.41 9.77 -35.68
N VAL A 103 -3.00 9.00 -36.59
CA VAL A 103 -2.27 8.16 -37.56
C VAL A 103 -1.40 8.97 -38.53
N ASN A 104 -1.67 10.27 -38.72
CA ASN A 104 -0.83 11.13 -39.56
C ASN A 104 0.47 11.55 -38.86
N SER A 105 0.60 11.24 -37.57
CA SER A 105 1.78 11.59 -36.77
C SER A 105 2.80 10.47 -36.63
N ILE A 106 2.59 9.35 -37.33
CA ILE A 106 3.44 8.15 -37.21
C ILE A 106 4.85 8.46 -37.71
N THR A 107 5.85 8.20 -36.87
CA THR A 107 7.26 8.35 -37.22
C THR A 107 8.09 7.13 -36.78
N PRO A 108 9.18 6.78 -37.51
CA PRO A 108 10.05 5.66 -37.14
C PRO A 108 10.70 5.84 -35.77
N VAL A 109 10.94 4.73 -35.04
CA VAL A 109 11.76 4.75 -33.83
C VAL A 109 13.23 4.71 -34.23
N THR A 110 13.92 5.85 -34.12
CA THR A 110 15.37 5.93 -34.29
C THR A 110 16.02 5.84 -32.90
N ASP A 111 16.50 4.66 -32.49
CA ASP A 111 17.34 4.54 -31.28
C ASP A 111 18.61 3.76 -31.58
N PRO A 112 19.78 4.30 -31.18
CA PRO A 112 20.78 3.53 -30.49
C PRO A 112 20.93 4.08 -29.06
N MET A 113 20.59 3.27 -28.07
CA MET A 113 20.88 3.54 -26.65
C MET A 113 22.35 3.95 -26.47
N LYS A 114 22.59 5.20 -26.08
CA LYS A 114 23.75 5.64 -25.28
C LYS A 114 23.39 6.94 -24.57
N MET A 115 23.02 6.82 -23.29
CA MET A 115 22.75 7.96 -22.41
C MET A 115 24.10 8.46 -21.87
N ASN A 116 24.62 9.55 -22.43
CA ASN A 116 25.65 10.35 -21.76
C ASN A 116 24.94 11.41 -20.91
N SER A 117 25.24 11.38 -19.62
CA SER A 117 24.75 12.33 -18.62
C SER A 117 25.47 13.66 -18.77
N THR A 118 24.70 14.71 -19.12
CA THR A 118 25.09 16.09 -18.85
C THR A 118 23.88 16.81 -18.26
N THR A 119 24.04 17.21 -17.00
CA THR A 119 23.10 18.00 -16.21
C THR A 119 22.85 19.36 -16.86
N ALA A 120 21.58 19.66 -17.13
CA ALA A 120 21.08 21.02 -17.31
C ALA A 120 19.91 21.23 -16.31
N PRO A 121 19.79 22.42 -15.70
CA PRO A 121 18.85 22.64 -14.60
C PRO A 121 17.40 22.65 -15.11
N VAL A 122 16.54 21.99 -14.36
CA VAL A 122 15.08 21.94 -14.57
C VAL A 122 14.50 23.29 -14.20
N VAL A 123 13.97 24.03 -15.18
CA VAL A 123 13.13 25.21 -14.94
C VAL A 123 11.70 24.73 -14.81
N VAL A 124 11.22 24.58 -13.57
CA VAL A 124 9.80 24.35 -13.28
C VAL A 124 9.08 25.68 -13.51
N ASN A 125 7.99 25.69 -14.28
CA ASN A 125 7.09 26.84 -14.40
C ASN A 125 6.43 27.14 -13.05
N THR A 126 7.16 27.86 -12.20
CA THR A 126 6.66 28.49 -10.99
C THR A 126 5.73 29.64 -11.37
N PRO A 127 4.60 29.85 -10.67
CA PRO A 127 3.81 31.06 -10.82
C PRO A 127 4.72 32.29 -10.63
N SER A 128 4.43 33.43 -11.28
CA SER A 128 5.26 34.64 -11.16
C SER A 128 5.30 35.23 -9.74
N TYR A 129 4.53 34.65 -8.81
CA TYR A 129 4.45 34.98 -7.40
C TYR A 129 4.30 33.71 -6.56
N ASP A 130 4.75 33.76 -5.30
CA ASP A 130 4.56 32.66 -4.37
C ASP A 130 3.08 32.59 -3.92
N PRO A 131 2.35 31.48 -4.14
CA PRO A 131 0.96 31.36 -3.71
C PRO A 131 0.78 31.38 -2.19
N CYS A 132 1.84 31.16 -1.41
CA CYS A 132 1.84 31.39 0.03
C CYS A 132 1.78 32.88 0.39
N SER A 133 2.10 33.78 -0.53
CA SER A 133 2.07 35.23 -0.32
C SER A 133 0.82 35.89 -0.91
N ASN A 134 0.09 35.21 -1.79
CA ASN A 134 -1.10 35.74 -2.45
C ASN A 134 -2.13 34.63 -2.67
N TYR A 135 -3.09 34.55 -1.74
CA TYR A 135 -4.19 33.58 -1.73
C TYR A 135 -5.49 34.24 -1.26
N THR A 136 -6.62 33.58 -1.55
CA THR A 136 -7.95 33.95 -1.03
C THR A 136 -8.31 33.07 0.16
N SER A 137 -8.75 33.67 1.26
CA SER A 137 -9.23 32.90 2.42
C SER A 137 -10.61 32.28 2.14
N LEU A 138 -10.77 31.00 2.44
CA LEU A 138 -12.05 30.29 2.46
C LEU A 138 -12.40 29.96 3.91
N ASP A 139 -13.25 30.78 4.50
CA ASP A 139 -13.68 30.66 5.91
C ASP A 139 -15.19 30.44 6.01
N GLN A 140 -15.68 29.50 5.21
CA GLN A 140 -17.09 29.15 5.20
C GLN A 140 -17.32 28.06 6.25
N SER A 141 -17.98 28.40 7.35
CA SER A 141 -18.21 27.49 8.48
C SER A 141 -18.83 26.16 8.06
N TRP A 142 -19.74 26.17 7.07
CA TRP A 142 -20.40 24.96 6.58
C TRP A 142 -19.43 23.89 6.04
N ARG A 143 -18.17 24.23 5.72
CA ARG A 143 -17.17 23.27 5.22
C ARG A 143 -16.59 22.35 6.30
N GLY A 144 -16.83 22.64 7.58
CA GLY A 144 -16.25 21.89 8.70
C GLY A 144 -16.64 20.41 8.69
N THR A 145 -15.70 19.51 8.99
CA THR A 145 -15.95 18.06 9.11
C THR A 145 -16.98 17.68 10.19
N ASN A 146 -17.24 18.56 11.15
CA ASN A 146 -18.29 18.43 12.17
C ASN A 146 -19.68 18.84 11.67
N GLU A 147 -19.77 19.64 10.61
CA GLU A 147 -21.03 20.14 10.07
C GLU A 147 -21.80 19.01 9.38
N THR A 148 -23.13 19.00 9.55
CA THR A 148 -23.99 17.91 9.08
C THR A 148 -25.07 18.42 8.14
N GLY A 149 -25.43 17.59 7.16
CA GLY A 149 -26.41 17.95 6.13
C GLY A 149 -25.98 19.17 5.30
N GLY A 150 -26.83 19.60 4.37
CA GLY A 150 -26.64 20.80 3.56
C GLY A 150 -26.67 20.56 2.05
N SER A 151 -27.05 21.60 1.30
CA SER A 151 -27.13 21.61 -0.17
C SER A 151 -25.99 22.40 -0.81
N ASN A 152 -24.91 22.67 -0.07
CA ASN A 152 -23.78 23.43 -0.58
C ASN A 152 -22.96 22.60 -1.57
N CYS A 153 -22.43 23.26 -2.59
CA CYS A 153 -21.67 22.62 -3.64
C CYS A 153 -20.61 23.57 -4.21
N ASP A 154 -19.48 23.02 -4.64
CA ASP A 154 -18.38 23.80 -5.23
C ASP A 154 -18.42 23.84 -6.77
N ARG A 155 -19.51 23.36 -7.39
CA ARG A 155 -19.70 23.35 -8.85
C ARG A 155 -19.84 24.77 -9.42
N SER A 156 -20.60 25.61 -8.73
CA SER A 156 -20.90 26.98 -9.16
C SER A 156 -19.83 27.99 -8.70
N THR A 157 -18.89 27.55 -7.86
CA THR A 157 -17.79 28.39 -7.38
C THR A 157 -16.84 28.72 -8.53
N ASN A 158 -16.54 30.00 -8.72
CA ASN A 158 -15.57 30.42 -9.72
C ASN A 158 -14.15 30.32 -9.14
N TRP A 159 -13.62 29.10 -9.12
CA TRP A 159 -12.25 28.84 -8.68
C TRP A 159 -11.24 29.53 -9.61
N ASN A 160 -10.51 30.49 -9.07
CA ASN A 160 -9.43 31.19 -9.76
C ASN A 160 -8.34 31.58 -8.76
N GLY A 161 -7.17 30.95 -8.91
CA GLY A 161 -6.02 31.18 -8.04
C GLY A 161 -5.99 30.26 -6.82
N TRP A 162 -5.22 30.68 -5.82
CA TRP A 162 -4.90 29.88 -4.64
C TRP A 162 -5.75 30.26 -3.46
N TYR A 163 -6.13 29.27 -2.66
CA TYR A 163 -7.03 29.43 -1.53
C TYR A 163 -6.43 28.86 -0.25
N ARG A 164 -6.62 29.55 0.88
CA ARG A 164 -6.27 29.05 2.21
C ARG A 164 -7.55 28.70 2.97
N LEU A 165 -7.66 27.48 3.44
CA LEU A 165 -8.80 27.06 4.26
C LEU A 165 -8.67 27.62 5.67
N LEU A 166 -9.75 28.21 6.15
CA LEU A 166 -9.94 28.64 7.53
C LEU A 166 -11.23 28.01 8.07
N TYR A 167 -11.30 27.81 9.38
CA TYR A 167 -12.52 27.46 10.08
C TYR A 167 -12.68 28.39 11.28
N ASN A 168 -13.71 29.24 11.25
CA ASN A 168 -13.96 30.28 12.25
C ASN A 168 -12.74 31.21 12.44
N GLY A 169 -12.10 31.61 11.34
CA GLY A 169 -10.92 32.46 11.32
C GLY A 169 -9.61 31.76 11.68
N MET A 170 -9.64 30.48 12.09
CA MET A 170 -8.45 29.70 12.42
C MET A 170 -7.93 28.94 11.21
N SER A 171 -6.60 28.85 11.07
CA SER A 171 -5.97 28.12 9.99
C SER A 171 -6.31 26.64 10.04
N THR A 172 -6.71 26.07 8.91
CA THR A 172 -6.95 24.63 8.79
C THR A 172 -6.52 24.09 7.42
N GLN A 173 -6.76 22.81 7.19
CA GLN A 173 -6.41 22.06 5.99
C GLN A 173 -7.58 21.19 5.55
N MET A 174 -7.48 20.62 4.35
CA MET A 174 -8.40 19.56 3.97
C MET A 174 -8.15 18.31 4.83
N PRO A 175 -9.16 17.49 5.12
CA PRO A 175 -8.91 16.18 5.69
C PRO A 175 -8.12 15.29 4.71
N GLU A 176 -7.30 14.38 5.23
CA GLU A 176 -6.56 13.36 4.44
C GLU A 176 -7.21 11.96 4.52
N SER A 177 -8.29 11.86 5.29
CA SER A 177 -9.00 10.60 5.57
C SER A 177 -10.48 10.72 5.24
N CYS A 178 -11.13 9.56 5.16
CA CYS A 178 -12.52 9.47 4.74
C CYS A 178 -13.46 10.28 5.62
N ILE A 179 -14.31 11.08 4.98
CA ILE A 179 -15.40 11.80 5.62
C ILE A 179 -16.72 11.12 5.29
N ASN A 180 -17.55 10.86 6.31
CA ASN A 180 -18.85 10.22 6.13
C ASN A 180 -19.79 11.07 5.27
N VAL A 181 -20.66 10.41 4.49
CA VAL A 181 -21.71 11.05 3.68
C VAL A 181 -22.49 12.10 4.49
N SER A 182 -22.90 13.19 3.84
CA SER A 182 -23.68 14.28 4.45
C SER A 182 -22.96 15.04 5.57
N ARG A 183 -21.64 15.21 5.44
CA ARG A 183 -20.80 16.08 6.28
C ARG A 183 -20.26 17.26 5.48
N CYS A 184 -19.63 18.23 6.15
CA CYS A 184 -19.06 19.43 5.50
C CYS A 184 -20.11 20.22 4.70
N GLY A 185 -21.35 20.28 5.19
CA GLY A 185 -22.38 21.11 4.59
C GLY A 185 -22.89 20.62 3.23
N THR A 186 -22.54 19.40 2.81
CA THR A 186 -22.77 18.85 1.47
C THR A 186 -23.11 17.35 1.51
N ASN A 187 -23.68 16.80 0.43
CA ASN A 187 -23.98 15.36 0.35
C ASN A 187 -22.74 14.52 0.05
N VAL A 188 -21.81 15.03 -0.76
CA VAL A 188 -20.56 14.36 -1.18
C VAL A 188 -19.36 15.14 -0.65
N PRO A 189 -18.94 14.88 0.60
CA PRO A 189 -17.79 15.55 1.19
C PRO A 189 -16.51 15.14 0.45
N LEU A 190 -15.64 16.12 0.15
CA LEU A 190 -14.38 15.89 -0.56
C LEU A 190 -13.16 16.07 0.34
N TRP A 191 -12.20 15.15 0.23
CA TRP A 191 -10.95 15.12 1.00
C TRP A 191 -9.75 14.75 0.14
N LEU A 192 -8.55 14.99 0.67
CA LEU A 192 -7.27 14.70 0.03
C LEU A 192 -7.01 13.19 0.05
N SER A 193 -6.77 12.57 -1.11
CA SER A 193 -6.41 11.17 -1.22
C SER A 193 -4.88 11.02 -1.07
N GLY A 194 -4.42 11.12 0.18
CA GLY A 194 -3.01 11.06 0.58
C GLY A 194 -2.60 12.25 1.43
N SER A 195 -1.33 12.28 1.85
CA SER A 195 -0.82 13.31 2.75
C SER A 195 -0.69 14.70 2.12
N HIS A 196 -0.70 15.76 2.91
CA HIS A 196 -0.29 17.09 2.45
C HIS A 196 1.21 17.10 2.09
N PRO A 197 1.65 17.98 1.17
CA PRO A 197 3.08 18.17 0.87
C PRO A 197 3.87 18.66 2.07
N GLN A 198 5.18 18.43 2.08
CA GLN A 198 6.13 19.16 2.92
C GLN A 198 6.55 20.47 2.25
N ILE A 199 7.14 21.41 3.02
CA ILE A 199 7.63 22.70 2.47
C ILE A 199 8.62 22.48 1.31
N SER A 200 9.42 21.42 1.37
CA SER A 200 10.38 21.04 0.33
C SER A 200 9.74 20.56 -0.96
N ASP A 201 8.50 20.06 -0.91
CA ASP A 201 7.85 19.44 -2.06
C ASP A 201 7.33 20.48 -3.06
N GLY A 202 7.26 21.75 -2.64
CA GLY A 202 6.74 22.83 -3.47
C GLY A 202 5.26 22.63 -3.81
N ILE A 203 4.89 22.94 -5.05
CA ILE A 203 3.52 22.74 -5.56
C ILE A 203 3.39 21.30 -6.03
N VAL A 204 2.51 20.53 -5.39
CA VAL A 204 2.21 19.14 -5.76
C VAL A 204 0.76 18.98 -6.19
N THR A 205 0.48 17.98 -7.01
CA THR A 205 -0.88 17.63 -7.41
C THR A 205 -1.40 16.50 -6.52
N ARG A 206 -2.63 16.60 -6.02
CA ARG A 206 -3.26 15.61 -5.15
C ARG A 206 -4.65 15.20 -5.65
N TRP A 207 -4.93 13.91 -5.54
CA TRP A 207 -6.23 13.33 -5.84
C TRP A 207 -7.26 13.71 -4.79
N ILE A 208 -8.50 13.84 -5.21
CA ILE A 208 -9.62 14.20 -4.34
C ILE A 208 -10.66 13.07 -4.37
N CYS A 209 -10.83 12.44 -3.21
CA CYS A 209 -11.87 11.43 -2.99
C CYS A 209 -13.13 12.10 -2.45
N GLY A 210 -14.27 11.50 -2.74
CA GLY A 210 -15.56 11.89 -2.18
C GLY A 210 -16.43 10.71 -1.83
N ASN A 211 -17.10 10.82 -0.68
CA ASN A 211 -17.98 9.77 -0.17
C ASN A 211 -19.36 9.89 -0.81
N PHE A 212 -19.79 8.86 -1.50
CA PHE A 212 -21.14 8.78 -2.07
C PHE A 212 -21.77 7.40 -1.81
N GLY A 213 -21.75 6.95 -0.56
CA GLY A 213 -22.45 5.73 -0.12
C GLY A 213 -21.53 4.66 0.45
N SER A 214 -21.41 3.52 -0.24
CA SER A 214 -20.79 2.28 0.27
C SER A 214 -19.26 2.28 0.27
N ASP A 215 -18.62 3.18 -0.47
CA ASP A 215 -17.17 3.33 -0.51
C ASP A 215 -16.81 4.81 -0.27
N CYS A 216 -15.85 5.01 0.62
CA CYS A 216 -15.23 6.28 0.92
C CYS A 216 -14.74 6.98 -0.35
N CYS A 217 -14.05 6.32 -1.28
CA CYS A 217 -13.58 6.97 -2.51
C CYS A 217 -14.45 6.65 -3.75
N HIS A 218 -15.76 6.47 -3.56
CA HIS A 218 -16.67 6.15 -4.65
C HIS A 218 -16.74 7.28 -5.70
N TYR A 219 -16.77 8.54 -5.25
CA TYR A 219 -16.66 9.69 -6.15
C TYR A 219 -15.20 10.13 -6.25
N ARG A 220 -14.69 10.28 -7.47
CA ARG A 220 -13.36 10.82 -7.75
C ARG A 220 -13.52 12.18 -8.41
N SER A 221 -13.13 13.24 -7.69
CA SER A 221 -13.10 14.58 -8.26
C SER A 221 -11.82 14.78 -9.08
N PHE A 222 -11.78 15.85 -9.88
CA PHE A 222 -10.56 16.27 -10.55
C PHE A 222 -9.46 16.56 -9.50
N PRO A 223 -8.19 16.21 -9.78
CA PRO A 223 -7.10 16.50 -8.86
C PRO A 223 -6.88 18.02 -8.73
N ILE A 224 -6.34 18.43 -7.58
CA ILE A 224 -6.04 19.83 -7.27
C ILE A 224 -4.54 20.00 -7.05
N ARG A 225 -4.05 21.24 -7.16
CA ARG A 225 -2.69 21.56 -6.71
C ARG A 225 -2.72 22.03 -5.26
N VAL A 226 -1.72 21.65 -4.48
CA VAL A 226 -1.55 22.05 -3.09
C VAL A 226 -0.08 22.36 -2.82
N LYS A 227 0.18 23.39 -2.01
CA LYS A 227 1.52 23.78 -1.57
C LYS A 227 1.54 23.98 -0.06
N ALA A 228 2.60 23.49 0.58
CA ALA A 228 2.90 23.78 1.97
C ALA A 228 3.59 25.13 2.11
N CYS A 229 3.12 25.95 3.04
CA CYS A 229 3.64 27.28 3.30
C CYS A 229 4.44 27.34 4.60
N LYS A 230 5.35 28.31 4.65
CA LYS A 230 5.98 28.72 5.91
C LYS A 230 4.88 29.13 6.89
N GLU A 231 5.06 28.89 8.18
CA GLU A 231 4.02 29.08 9.23
C GLU A 231 2.91 28.01 9.25
N ASN A 232 3.20 26.82 8.72
CA ASN A 232 2.40 25.61 8.96
C ASN A 232 0.94 25.69 8.48
N TYR A 233 0.76 26.15 7.23
CA TYR A 233 -0.53 26.11 6.55
C TYR A 233 -0.37 25.69 5.10
N TYR A 234 -1.49 25.40 4.45
CA TYR A 234 -1.54 24.96 3.06
C TYR A 234 -2.36 25.92 2.22
N VAL A 235 -1.95 26.06 0.97
CA VAL A 235 -2.72 26.73 -0.07
C VAL A 235 -3.09 25.72 -1.15
N TYR A 236 -4.32 25.84 -1.66
CA TYR A 236 -4.91 24.91 -2.61
C TYR A 236 -5.37 25.67 -3.83
N GLU A 237 -5.09 25.15 -5.01
CA GLU A 237 -5.73 25.59 -6.23
C GLU A 237 -6.87 24.61 -6.56
N PHE A 238 -8.04 24.92 -6.04
CA PHE A 238 -9.25 24.12 -6.24
C PHE A 238 -9.76 24.20 -7.67
N VAL A 239 -10.49 23.18 -8.07
CA VAL A 239 -11.16 23.12 -9.38
C VAL A 239 -12.65 22.86 -9.21
N LYS A 240 -13.43 23.22 -10.24
CA LYS A 240 -14.88 23.01 -10.25
C LYS A 240 -15.19 21.52 -10.18
N THR A 241 -16.16 21.16 -9.33
CA THR A 241 -16.62 19.77 -9.19
C THR A 241 -17.58 19.39 -10.33
N SER A 242 -17.65 18.09 -10.66
CA SER A 242 -18.42 17.60 -11.81
C SER A 242 -19.95 17.70 -11.64
N PHE A 243 -20.45 17.75 -10.40
CA PHE A 243 -21.88 17.92 -10.09
C PHE A 243 -22.11 18.65 -8.76
N CYS A 244 -23.31 19.23 -8.59
CA CYS A 244 -23.60 20.21 -7.52
C CYS A 244 -24.03 19.56 -6.19
N THR A 245 -23.48 18.40 -5.86
CA THR A 245 -23.66 17.80 -4.53
C THR A 245 -22.33 17.50 -3.85
N ALA A 246 -21.21 17.99 -4.42
CA ALA A 246 -19.86 17.79 -3.92
C ALA A 246 -19.17 19.11 -3.53
N ALA A 247 -18.48 19.12 -2.39
CA ALA A 247 -17.74 20.27 -1.88
C ALA A 247 -16.49 19.87 -1.06
N TYR A 248 -15.44 20.72 -1.12
CA TYR A 248 -14.19 20.54 -0.37
C TYR A 248 -14.39 20.79 1.12
N CYS A 249 -14.04 19.79 1.94
CA CYS A 249 -14.09 19.84 3.39
C CYS A 249 -12.93 20.64 3.99
N ALA A 250 -13.18 21.22 5.15
CA ALA A 250 -12.19 21.81 6.05
C ALA A 250 -12.16 20.99 7.34
N ASP A 251 -10.98 20.55 7.76
CA ASP A 251 -10.84 19.78 8.99
C ASP A 251 -11.03 20.68 10.22
N VAL A 252 -11.91 20.31 11.15
CA VAL A 252 -12.12 21.09 12.39
C VAL A 252 -11.08 20.73 13.46
N ASN A 253 -10.36 19.63 13.27
CA ASN A 253 -9.26 19.22 14.15
C ASN A 253 -8.04 18.79 13.33
N PRO A 254 -7.40 19.72 12.60
CA PRO A 254 -6.29 19.38 11.71
C PRO A 254 -5.18 18.78 12.57
N GLN A 255 -4.86 17.50 12.33
CA GLN A 255 -3.62 16.92 12.84
C GLN A 255 -2.48 17.75 12.24
N LEU A 256 -1.94 18.68 13.03
CA LEU A 256 -0.77 19.49 12.66
C LEU A 256 0.40 18.53 12.39
N PRO A 257 1.31 18.83 11.44
CA PRO A 257 2.48 18.00 11.22
C PRO A 257 3.28 17.94 12.52
N ILE A 258 3.30 16.74 13.12
CA ILE A 258 3.87 16.46 14.42
C ILE A 258 5.40 16.62 14.29
N SER A 259 5.91 17.79 14.69
CA SER A 259 7.25 17.84 15.27
C SER A 259 7.23 16.92 16.47
N ALA A 260 8.09 15.89 16.46
CA ALA A 260 8.17 14.84 17.48
C ALA A 260 7.86 15.35 18.89
N THR A 261 6.59 15.22 19.30
CA THR A 261 6.20 15.36 20.69
C THR A 261 6.42 14.01 21.35
N THR A 262 7.15 14.03 22.45
CA THR A 262 7.20 12.95 23.43
C THR A 262 5.78 12.65 23.92
N GLU A 263 5.05 11.81 23.20
CA GLU A 263 3.84 11.19 23.73
C GLU A 263 4.27 10.23 24.84
N VAL A 264 3.63 10.35 26.00
CA VAL A 264 3.75 9.34 27.05
C VAL A 264 3.32 8.01 26.42
N PRO A 265 4.16 6.96 26.43
CA PRO A 265 3.84 5.72 25.76
C PRO A 265 2.54 5.13 26.34
N PRO A 266 1.70 4.48 25.49
CA PRO A 266 0.45 3.90 25.94
C PRO A 266 0.71 2.94 27.11
N ASN A 267 0.04 3.16 28.24
CA ASN A 267 0.27 2.37 29.45
C ASN A 267 -0.38 0.98 29.34
N ILE A 268 0.21 0.09 28.55
CA ILE A 268 -0.22 -1.30 28.43
C ILE A 268 0.22 -2.05 29.68
N THR A 269 -0.75 -2.62 30.38
CA THR A 269 -0.52 -3.35 31.62
C THR A 269 -1.36 -4.63 31.68
N MET A 270 -0.82 -5.63 32.35
CA MET A 270 -1.54 -6.85 32.67
C MET A 270 -2.15 -6.69 34.06
N SER A 271 -3.42 -7.06 34.25
CA SER A 271 -4.06 -7.00 35.56
C SER A 271 -3.39 -7.97 36.56
N GLU A 272 -3.39 -7.64 37.85
CA GLU A 272 -2.77 -8.49 38.89
C GLU A 272 -3.36 -9.92 38.90
N GLY A 273 -4.67 -10.05 38.63
CA GLY A 273 -5.33 -11.35 38.50
C GLY A 273 -4.75 -12.20 37.37
N CYS A 274 -4.43 -11.57 36.23
CA CYS A 274 -3.83 -12.23 35.07
C CYS A 274 -2.35 -12.58 35.26
N GLN A 275 -1.65 -11.89 36.17
CA GLN A 275 -0.27 -12.24 36.56
C GLN A 275 -0.24 -13.46 37.48
N ALA A 276 -1.23 -13.61 38.37
CA ALA A 276 -1.31 -14.73 39.30
C ALA A 276 -1.92 -16.00 38.67
N ASN A 277 -2.96 -15.85 37.84
CA ASN A 277 -3.62 -16.97 37.17
C ASN A 277 -4.09 -16.54 35.77
N PHE A 278 -3.36 -16.97 34.74
CA PHE A 278 -3.62 -16.57 33.37
C PHE A 278 -4.83 -17.31 32.78
N THR A 279 -5.76 -16.56 32.17
CA THR A 279 -6.95 -17.10 31.49
C THR A 279 -6.96 -16.68 30.02
N SER A 280 -7.82 -17.29 29.20
CA SER A 280 -8.01 -16.86 27.80
C SER A 280 -8.44 -15.39 27.68
N GLN A 281 -9.23 -14.90 28.64
CA GLN A 281 -9.66 -13.50 28.68
C GLN A 281 -8.48 -12.54 28.90
N CYS A 282 -7.48 -12.93 29.70
CA CYS A 282 -6.27 -12.14 29.89
C CYS A 282 -5.52 -11.89 28.58
N GLY A 283 -5.48 -12.90 27.69
CA GLY A 283 -4.92 -12.74 26.36
C GLY A 283 -5.74 -11.78 25.50
N ALA A 284 -7.07 -11.92 25.50
CA ALA A 284 -7.97 -11.05 24.75
C ALA A 284 -7.83 -9.57 25.20
N ASP A 285 -7.85 -9.31 26.51
CA ASP A 285 -7.72 -7.96 27.07
C ASP A 285 -6.38 -7.30 26.71
N LEU A 286 -5.28 -8.07 26.73
CA LEU A 286 -3.97 -7.59 26.28
C LEU A 286 -4.00 -7.23 24.79
N PHE A 287 -4.56 -8.10 23.96
CA PHE A 287 -4.64 -7.90 22.52
C PHE A 287 -5.50 -6.69 22.16
N ASP A 288 -6.59 -6.44 22.87
CA ASP A 288 -7.44 -5.26 22.69
C ASP A 288 -6.72 -3.96 23.10
N GLN A 289 -5.93 -3.99 24.18
CA GLN A 289 -5.07 -2.85 24.54
C GLN A 289 -4.07 -2.51 23.41
N ILE A 290 -3.44 -3.53 22.80
CA ILE A 290 -2.50 -3.34 21.69
C ILE A 290 -3.23 -2.84 20.44
N GLU A 291 -4.45 -3.31 20.19
CA GLU A 291 -5.26 -2.83 19.05
C GLU A 291 -5.59 -1.34 19.17
N ASN A 292 -5.74 -0.83 20.38
CA ASN A 292 -6.06 0.57 20.62
C ASN A 292 -4.84 1.51 20.58
N ILE A 293 -3.64 1.00 20.31
CA ILE A 293 -2.45 1.84 20.07
C ILE A 293 -2.68 2.66 18.79
N THR A 294 -2.76 3.98 18.95
CA THR A 294 -2.87 4.95 17.85
C THR A 294 -1.54 5.60 17.49
N ALA A 295 -0.50 5.38 18.30
CA ALA A 295 0.82 5.97 18.10
C ALA A 295 1.37 5.60 16.72
N GLN A 296 1.80 6.63 15.96
CA GLN A 296 2.35 6.41 14.63
C GLN A 296 3.74 5.79 14.67
N VAL A 297 4.52 6.11 15.71
CA VAL A 297 5.86 5.61 15.97
C VAL A 297 6.03 5.39 17.48
N LEU A 298 6.55 4.24 17.89
CA LEU A 298 6.93 3.94 19.27
C LEU A 298 8.45 3.75 19.36
N ASN A 299 9.01 3.98 20.54
CA ASN A 299 10.42 3.69 20.76
C ASN A 299 10.65 2.16 20.83
N GLN A 300 11.88 1.75 20.54
CA GLN A 300 12.25 0.33 20.51
C GLN A 300 12.00 -0.37 21.85
N THR A 301 12.34 0.26 22.98
CA THR A 301 12.20 -0.34 24.31
C THR A 301 10.74 -0.69 24.65
N ASP A 302 9.80 0.18 24.30
CA ASP A 302 8.38 -0.04 24.53
C ASP A 302 7.84 -1.12 23.59
N VAL A 303 8.26 -1.12 22.31
CA VAL A 303 7.92 -2.19 21.37
C VAL A 303 8.43 -3.54 21.85
N GLU A 304 9.69 -3.64 22.28
CA GLU A 304 10.27 -4.87 22.85
C GLU A 304 9.50 -5.35 24.08
N LYS A 305 9.13 -4.43 24.97
CA LYS A 305 8.31 -4.73 26.14
C LYS A 305 6.95 -5.30 25.75
N TYR A 306 6.23 -4.65 24.83
CA TYR A 306 4.90 -5.09 24.41
C TYR A 306 4.95 -6.40 23.60
N LEU A 307 5.96 -6.57 22.75
CA LEU A 307 6.22 -7.86 22.07
C LEU A 307 6.49 -8.96 23.09
N GLY A 308 7.28 -8.70 24.12
CA GLY A 308 7.50 -9.64 25.22
C GLY A 308 6.20 -10.03 25.94
N MET A 309 5.27 -9.08 26.13
CA MET A 309 3.94 -9.37 26.69
C MET A 309 3.11 -10.27 25.77
N VAL A 310 3.13 -10.02 24.45
CA VAL A 310 2.45 -10.85 23.44
C VAL A 310 2.99 -12.28 23.43
N LEU A 311 4.31 -12.45 23.45
CA LEU A 311 4.97 -13.76 23.43
C LEU A 311 4.75 -14.53 24.73
N ASN A 312 4.79 -13.87 25.89
CA ASN A 312 4.41 -14.51 27.15
C ASN A 312 2.93 -14.93 27.13
N ALA A 313 2.02 -14.09 26.61
CA ALA A 313 0.62 -14.46 26.46
C ALA A 313 0.44 -15.67 25.54
N GLN A 314 1.20 -15.76 24.43
CA GLN A 314 1.24 -16.94 23.55
C GLN A 314 1.57 -18.21 24.35
N GLU A 315 2.65 -18.20 25.12
CA GLU A 315 3.07 -19.36 25.93
C GLU A 315 2.02 -19.78 26.96
N GLN A 316 1.35 -18.81 27.61
CA GLN A 316 0.31 -19.12 28.61
C GLN A 316 -0.98 -19.62 27.95
N LEU A 317 -1.39 -19.04 26.81
CA LEU A 317 -2.57 -19.49 26.07
C LEU A 317 -2.43 -20.93 25.58
N LEU A 318 -1.22 -21.33 25.15
CA LEU A 318 -0.92 -22.72 24.78
C LEU A 318 -1.10 -23.70 25.95
N LYS A 319 -0.88 -23.26 27.21
CA LYS A 319 -1.08 -24.10 28.41
C LYS A 319 -2.56 -24.17 28.82
N VAL A 320 -3.29 -23.08 28.64
CA VAL A 320 -4.70 -22.96 29.05
C VAL A 320 -5.64 -23.66 28.06
N GLU A 321 -5.38 -23.55 26.76
CA GLU A 321 -6.27 -24.06 25.72
C GLU A 321 -5.66 -25.28 25.01
N THR A 322 -5.81 -26.44 25.63
CA THR A 322 -5.26 -27.71 25.14
C THR A 322 -6.35 -28.59 24.50
N GLY A 323 -6.98 -28.13 23.41
CA GLY A 323 -7.87 -29.04 22.68
C GLY A 323 -8.87 -28.46 21.70
N ASN A 324 -9.11 -27.14 21.69
CA ASN A 324 -10.01 -26.53 20.71
C ASN A 324 -9.20 -25.92 19.53
N PRO A 325 -9.25 -26.53 18.33
CA PRO A 325 -8.49 -26.04 17.18
C PRO A 325 -8.88 -24.63 16.73
N GLU A 326 -10.17 -24.27 16.80
CA GLU A 326 -10.66 -22.94 16.37
C GLU A 326 -10.14 -21.82 17.28
N LYS A 327 -10.08 -22.07 18.59
CA LYS A 327 -9.51 -21.12 19.54
C LYS A 327 -8.01 -20.96 19.37
N LEU A 328 -7.28 -22.05 19.13
CA LEU A 328 -5.84 -22.00 18.84
C LEU A 328 -5.54 -21.15 17.60
N VAL A 329 -6.35 -21.33 16.53
CA VAL A 329 -6.27 -20.51 15.32
C VAL A 329 -6.57 -19.04 15.63
N SER A 330 -7.63 -18.75 16.37
CA SER A 330 -7.98 -17.38 16.76
C SER A 330 -6.86 -16.68 17.54
N PHE A 331 -6.30 -17.37 18.54
CA PHE A 331 -5.18 -16.83 19.31
C PHE A 331 -3.91 -16.68 18.48
N GLY A 332 -3.61 -17.65 17.59
CA GLY A 332 -2.46 -17.56 16.69
C GLY A 332 -2.56 -16.34 15.77
N ASN A 333 -3.73 -16.11 15.17
CA ASN A 333 -3.99 -14.91 14.36
C ASN A 333 -3.85 -13.63 15.17
N ALA A 334 -4.33 -13.62 16.41
CA ALA A 334 -4.17 -12.46 17.29
C ALA A 334 -2.69 -12.17 17.55
N VAL A 335 -1.87 -13.18 17.86
CA VAL A 335 -0.42 -13.03 18.07
C VAL A 335 0.26 -12.47 16.81
N LEU A 336 -0.03 -13.03 15.63
CA LEU A 336 0.52 -12.53 14.36
C LEU A 336 0.15 -11.06 14.11
N ASN A 337 -1.14 -10.73 14.18
CA ASN A 337 -1.64 -9.38 13.89
C ASN A 337 -1.14 -8.34 14.90
N LYS A 338 -1.08 -8.69 16.19
CA LYS A 338 -0.57 -7.76 17.22
C LYS A 338 0.94 -7.56 17.10
N THR A 339 1.68 -8.61 16.74
CA THR A 339 3.10 -8.50 16.44
C THR A 339 3.33 -7.58 15.24
N GLU A 340 2.62 -7.78 14.12
CA GLU A 340 2.73 -6.93 12.94
C GLU A 340 2.39 -5.47 13.25
N LYS A 341 1.34 -5.22 14.03
CA LYS A 341 0.96 -3.86 14.46
C LYS A 341 2.08 -3.19 15.26
N LEU A 342 2.65 -3.87 16.26
CA LEU A 342 3.77 -3.36 17.06
C LEU A 342 5.04 -3.15 16.23
N VAL A 343 5.35 -4.06 15.32
CA VAL A 343 6.49 -3.92 14.40
C VAL A 343 6.29 -2.73 13.45
N SER A 344 5.05 -2.44 13.04
CA SER A 344 4.76 -1.27 12.20
C SER A 344 5.02 0.07 12.90
N THR A 345 4.86 0.14 14.23
CA THR A 345 5.15 1.36 15.01
C THR A 345 6.64 1.53 15.28
N LEU A 346 7.45 0.48 15.13
CA LEU A 346 8.90 0.56 15.22
C LEU A 346 9.55 1.25 14.02
N VAL A 347 8.85 1.28 12.88
CA VAL A 347 9.38 1.84 11.63
C VAL A 347 9.25 3.36 11.61
N THR A 348 10.41 4.01 11.49
CA THR A 348 10.53 5.47 11.42
C THR A 348 10.80 5.91 9.98
N PRO A 349 10.20 7.01 9.51
CA PRO A 349 10.60 7.60 8.24
C PRO A 349 12.08 7.98 8.25
N THR A 350 12.81 7.59 7.23
CA THR A 350 14.23 7.93 7.04
C THR A 350 14.46 8.51 5.66
N LYS A 351 15.53 9.29 5.51
CA LYS A 351 16.03 9.77 4.21
C LYS A 351 17.03 8.79 3.60
N THR A 352 17.84 8.14 4.42
CA THR A 352 18.85 7.17 4.02
C THR A 352 18.29 5.76 4.21
N SER A 353 19.11 4.77 4.56
CA SER A 353 18.64 3.46 5.00
C SER A 353 19.05 3.19 6.45
N TYR A 354 18.31 2.33 7.14
CA TYR A 354 18.72 1.75 8.41
C TYR A 354 18.23 0.31 8.55
N SER A 355 18.93 -0.45 9.37
CA SER A 355 18.53 -1.81 9.78
C SER A 355 18.35 -1.84 11.29
N LEU A 356 17.35 -2.57 11.75
CA LEU A 356 17.12 -2.82 13.16
C LEU A 356 16.86 -4.31 13.37
N ASN A 357 17.47 -4.87 14.41
CA ASN A 357 17.28 -6.25 14.80
C ASN A 357 16.77 -6.29 16.24
N ILE A 358 15.74 -7.09 16.49
CA ILE A 358 15.22 -7.38 17.83
C ILE A 358 15.26 -8.89 18.02
N SER A 359 15.81 -9.33 19.15
CA SER A 359 15.87 -10.73 19.53
C SER A 359 15.27 -10.88 20.93
N LEU A 360 14.09 -11.48 21.00
CA LEU A 360 13.38 -11.79 22.24
C LEU A 360 13.25 -13.31 22.39
N ASN A 361 12.97 -13.78 23.60
CA ASN A 361 12.64 -15.19 23.79
C ASN A 361 11.34 -15.51 23.02
N GLY A 362 11.44 -16.30 21.96
CA GLY A 362 10.30 -16.70 21.13
C GLY A 362 10.06 -15.85 19.86
N LEU A 363 10.86 -14.81 19.61
CA LEU A 363 10.76 -13.98 18.40
C LEU A 363 12.12 -13.43 17.98
N GLU A 364 12.48 -13.62 16.72
CA GLU A 364 13.59 -12.91 16.08
C GLU A 364 13.03 -12.04 14.95
N LEU A 365 13.37 -10.76 14.95
CA LEU A 365 12.86 -9.75 14.04
C LEU A 365 14.03 -8.98 13.42
N GLN A 366 13.96 -8.81 12.11
CA GLN A 366 14.80 -7.87 11.38
C GLN A 366 13.93 -6.91 10.57
N VAL A 367 14.17 -5.62 10.74
CA VAL A 367 13.57 -4.54 9.96
C VAL A 367 14.66 -3.89 9.11
N PHE A 368 14.36 -3.66 7.84
CA PHE A 368 15.19 -2.84 6.96
C PHE A 368 14.32 -1.76 6.33
N ALA A 369 14.68 -0.50 6.56
CA ALA A 369 13.97 0.65 6.05
C ALA A 369 14.89 1.48 5.16
N VAL A 370 14.34 1.96 4.06
CA VAL A 370 15.01 2.75 3.03
C VAL A 370 14.22 4.02 2.78
N GLY A 371 14.94 5.07 2.44
CA GLY A 371 14.43 6.39 2.15
C GLY A 371 15.01 6.95 0.86
N PRO A 372 14.53 8.11 0.40
CA PRO A 372 14.71 8.55 -0.99
C PRO A 372 16.15 8.91 -1.38
N GLU A 373 17.01 9.14 -0.39
CA GLU A 373 18.44 9.44 -0.56
C GLU A 373 19.32 8.19 -0.40
N ALA A 374 18.73 7.02 -0.12
CA ALA A 374 19.45 5.76 -0.02
C ALA A 374 19.89 5.28 -1.41
N SER A 375 21.19 4.97 -1.56
CA SER A 375 21.71 4.29 -2.75
C SER A 375 21.88 2.80 -2.46
N MET A 376 20.95 1.99 -2.96
CA MET A 376 21.06 0.53 -2.89
C MET A 376 21.56 -0.01 -4.23
N LYS A 377 22.66 -0.77 -4.19
CA LYS A 377 23.21 -1.46 -5.37
C LYS A 377 22.85 -2.94 -5.42
N GLU A 378 22.53 -3.51 -4.27
CA GLU A 378 22.22 -4.92 -4.07
C GLU A 378 20.92 -5.06 -3.29
N ILE A 379 20.21 -6.15 -3.55
CA ILE A 379 18.95 -6.47 -2.88
C ILE A 379 19.26 -6.80 -1.41
N PRO A 380 18.58 -6.16 -0.44
CA PRO A 380 18.82 -6.45 0.97
C PRO A 380 18.36 -7.88 1.30
N GLN A 381 19.28 -8.68 1.84
CA GLN A 381 18.97 -10.00 2.37
C GLN A 381 18.65 -9.87 3.86
N LEU A 382 17.48 -10.35 4.27
CA LEU A 382 17.08 -10.40 5.67
C LEU A 382 17.26 -11.83 6.19
N SER A 383 17.68 -11.99 7.44
CA SER A 383 17.93 -13.28 8.07
C SER A 383 17.41 -13.29 9.51
N VAL A 384 16.57 -14.28 9.82
CA VAL A 384 16.06 -14.57 11.16
C VAL A 384 16.05 -16.08 11.39
N ASN A 385 16.55 -16.54 12.53
CA ASN A 385 16.60 -17.93 12.98
C ASN A 385 17.00 -18.93 11.89
N SER A 386 18.10 -18.64 11.19
CA SER A 386 18.62 -19.44 10.07
C SER A 386 17.70 -19.53 8.83
N THR A 387 16.66 -18.71 8.74
CA THR A 387 15.86 -18.51 7.53
C THR A 387 16.25 -17.18 6.89
N GLN A 388 16.40 -17.18 5.57
CA GLN A 388 16.76 -15.99 4.80
C GLN A 388 15.63 -15.58 3.88
N MET A 389 15.50 -14.28 3.64
CA MET A 389 14.54 -13.70 2.72
C MET A 389 15.24 -12.71 1.78
N GLU A 390 14.93 -12.83 0.49
CA GLU A 390 15.33 -11.89 -0.55
C GLU A 390 14.08 -11.25 -1.15
N ILE A 391 13.96 -9.94 -0.99
CA ILE A 391 12.85 -9.13 -1.49
C ILE A 391 13.41 -7.94 -2.25
N ASP A 392 12.90 -7.68 -3.46
CA ASP A 392 13.31 -6.56 -4.31
C ASP A 392 12.82 -5.21 -3.74
N LEU A 393 13.37 -4.83 -2.58
CA LEU A 393 13.04 -3.61 -1.87
C LEU A 393 13.47 -2.37 -2.66
N ILE A 394 14.41 -2.52 -3.60
CA ILE A 394 14.79 -1.47 -4.53
C ILE A 394 13.57 -1.07 -5.35
N GLN A 395 12.98 -2.02 -6.09
CA GLN A 395 11.80 -1.73 -6.90
C GLN A 395 10.58 -1.29 -6.06
N ILE A 396 10.40 -1.89 -4.88
CA ILE A 396 9.32 -1.49 -3.97
C ILE A 396 9.53 -0.05 -3.50
N SER A 397 10.75 0.33 -3.12
CA SER A 397 11.07 1.71 -2.72
C SER A 397 10.85 2.69 -3.86
N GLU A 398 11.24 2.36 -5.09
CA GLU A 398 11.00 3.18 -6.29
C GLU A 398 9.50 3.45 -6.51
N ASN A 399 8.66 2.42 -6.35
CA ASN A 399 7.20 2.55 -6.43
C ASN A 399 6.62 3.41 -5.30
N ASN A 400 7.36 3.60 -4.21
CA ASN A 400 6.98 4.35 -3.02
C ASN A 400 7.83 5.63 -2.82
N LYS A 401 8.21 6.29 -3.92
CA LYS A 401 8.96 7.58 -3.90
C LYS A 401 10.34 7.49 -3.23
N GLY A 402 11.00 6.35 -3.39
CA GLY A 402 12.29 6.03 -2.80
C GLY A 402 12.23 5.55 -1.34
N SER A 403 11.04 5.43 -0.74
CA SER A 403 10.91 4.98 0.65
C SER A 403 10.16 3.66 0.76
N ALA A 404 10.70 2.69 1.46
CA ALA A 404 9.99 1.46 1.81
C ALA A 404 10.59 0.87 3.08
N ALA A 405 9.83 0.04 3.78
CA ALA A 405 10.39 -0.77 4.85
C ALA A 405 9.86 -2.18 4.74
N VAL A 406 10.71 -3.15 5.10
CA VAL A 406 10.36 -4.55 5.21
C VAL A 406 10.70 -5.04 6.61
N ALA A 407 9.80 -5.82 7.19
CA ALA A 407 10.05 -6.54 8.43
C ALA A 407 9.92 -8.04 8.20
N PHE A 408 10.91 -8.78 8.68
CA PHE A 408 10.98 -10.23 8.61
C PHE A 408 11.10 -10.80 10.02
N MET A 409 10.19 -11.71 10.36
CA MET A 409 10.00 -12.23 11.71
C MET A 409 10.04 -13.75 11.70
N SER A 410 10.69 -14.37 12.67
CA SER A 410 10.60 -15.81 12.96
C SER A 410 10.04 -16.00 14.36
N TYR A 411 9.02 -16.85 14.47
CA TYR A 411 8.34 -17.15 15.72
C TYR A 411 8.74 -18.53 16.23
N SER A 412 8.88 -18.68 17.55
CA SER A 412 8.94 -20.00 18.20
C SER A 412 7.57 -20.42 18.70
N ASN A 413 7.31 -21.72 18.76
CA ASN A 413 6.07 -22.32 19.27
C ASN A 413 4.79 -21.94 18.50
N MET A 414 4.90 -21.21 17.40
CA MET A 414 3.74 -20.81 16.59
C MET A 414 3.12 -22.02 15.88
N GLU A 415 3.92 -23.04 15.56
CA GLU A 415 3.50 -24.33 15.04
C GLU A 415 2.56 -25.11 15.99
N ASN A 416 2.55 -24.77 17.28
CA ASN A 416 1.61 -25.35 18.24
C ASN A 416 0.21 -24.70 18.17
N MET A 417 0.14 -23.46 17.68
CA MET A 417 -1.11 -22.72 17.43
C MET A 417 -1.60 -22.91 16.00
N LEU A 418 -0.69 -22.79 15.03
CA LEU A 418 -0.90 -22.93 13.59
C LEU A 418 -0.41 -24.29 13.11
N LYS A 419 -1.03 -25.34 13.67
CA LYS A 419 -0.62 -26.74 13.47
C LYS A 419 -0.54 -27.15 12.00
N PRO A 420 0.38 -28.07 11.65
CA PRO A 420 0.47 -28.60 10.28
C PRO A 420 -0.80 -29.37 9.86
N SER A 421 -1.64 -29.81 10.81
CA SER A 421 -2.95 -30.41 10.54
C SER A 421 -3.93 -29.49 9.81
N PHE A 422 -3.73 -28.16 9.90
CA PHE A 422 -4.54 -27.17 9.17
C PHE A 422 -4.13 -27.04 7.69
N PHE A 423 -3.15 -27.81 7.22
CA PHE A 423 -2.87 -27.91 5.79
C PHE A 423 -3.87 -28.88 5.17
N ASN A 424 -4.86 -28.37 4.45
CA ASN A 424 -5.90 -29.18 3.82
C ASN A 424 -5.46 -29.63 2.42
N THR A 425 -5.43 -30.93 2.18
CA THR A 425 -5.00 -31.53 0.90
C THR A 425 -6.00 -32.59 0.46
N THR A 426 -6.03 -32.88 -0.84
CA THR A 426 -6.90 -33.93 -1.39
C THR A 426 -6.62 -35.31 -0.80
N ASP A 427 -5.40 -35.56 -0.34
CA ASP A 427 -5.02 -36.77 0.38
C ASP A 427 -5.07 -36.54 1.90
N ASN A 428 -6.20 -36.88 2.50
CA ASN A 428 -6.44 -36.74 3.94
C ASN A 428 -5.71 -37.79 4.79
N ASP A 429 -5.20 -38.85 4.18
CA ASP A 429 -4.54 -39.95 4.89
C ASP A 429 -3.03 -39.70 5.03
N THR A 430 -2.57 -38.45 4.95
CA THR A 430 -1.14 -38.11 5.04
C THR A 430 -0.78 -37.56 6.42
N VAL A 431 0.38 -37.96 6.93
CA VAL A 431 1.00 -37.35 8.11
C VAL A 431 1.62 -36.03 7.68
N LYS A 432 1.27 -34.94 8.38
CA LYS A 432 1.72 -33.58 8.09
C LYS A 432 2.70 -33.12 9.16
N THR A 433 3.94 -32.86 8.77
CA THR A 433 5.03 -32.46 9.67
C THR A 433 5.47 -31.05 9.35
N MET A 434 5.61 -30.21 10.38
CA MET A 434 6.21 -28.89 10.23
C MET A 434 7.72 -29.04 10.05
N MET A 435 8.26 -28.55 8.92
CA MET A 435 9.68 -28.71 8.56
C MET A 435 10.49 -27.42 8.68
N SER A 436 9.85 -26.29 8.99
CA SER A 436 10.51 -25.02 9.30
C SER A 436 9.89 -24.36 10.52
N THR A 437 10.55 -23.33 11.05
CA THR A 437 9.85 -22.37 11.90
C THR A 437 8.81 -21.60 11.09
N VAL A 438 7.83 -21.01 11.78
CA VAL A 438 6.87 -20.11 11.15
C VAL A 438 7.52 -18.73 11.03
N VAL A 439 7.52 -18.17 9.82
CA VAL A 439 8.10 -16.86 9.54
C VAL A 439 7.07 -15.92 8.93
N SER A 440 7.12 -14.63 9.21
CA SER A 440 6.24 -13.63 8.60
C SER A 440 7.05 -12.52 7.95
N ALA A 441 6.57 -12.04 6.81
CA ALA A 441 7.13 -10.88 6.13
C ALA A 441 6.02 -9.86 5.89
N THR A 442 6.29 -8.59 6.21
CA THR A 442 5.36 -7.47 5.95
C THR A 442 6.11 -6.25 5.45
N LEU A 443 5.39 -5.31 4.82
CA LEU A 443 5.92 -4.03 4.34
C LEU A 443 5.34 -2.88 5.19
N PRO A 444 5.80 -2.72 6.45
CA PRO A 444 5.29 -1.68 7.33
C PRO A 444 5.53 -0.29 6.72
N LYS A 445 4.58 0.62 6.96
CA LYS A 445 4.65 2.03 6.51
C LYS A 445 4.93 2.20 4.99
N THR A 446 4.59 1.20 4.19
CA THR A 446 4.77 1.19 2.74
C THR A 446 3.39 1.14 2.10
N SER A 447 3.09 2.09 1.20
CA SER A 447 1.74 2.24 0.63
C SER A 447 1.49 1.26 -0.52
N ASP A 448 2.41 1.19 -1.47
CA ASP A 448 2.38 0.23 -2.56
C ASP A 448 3.17 -1.02 -2.18
N THR A 449 2.45 -2.08 -1.84
CA THR A 449 3.01 -3.36 -1.42
C THR A 449 3.14 -4.37 -2.56
N ARG A 450 2.88 -3.96 -3.81
CA ARG A 450 2.90 -4.87 -4.96
C ARG A 450 4.32 -5.36 -5.25
N LEU A 451 4.46 -6.67 -5.33
CA LEU A 451 5.70 -7.34 -5.71
C LEU A 451 5.81 -7.42 -7.22
N THR A 452 6.88 -6.86 -7.80
CA THR A 452 7.20 -6.99 -9.23
C THR A 452 7.91 -8.30 -9.55
N LYS A 453 8.57 -8.88 -8.55
CA LYS A 453 9.21 -10.20 -8.58
C LYS A 453 8.76 -11.01 -7.37
N PRO A 454 8.66 -12.34 -7.49
CA PRO A 454 8.43 -13.21 -6.34
C PRO A 454 9.50 -13.02 -5.26
N VAL A 455 9.10 -13.16 -4.00
CA VAL A 455 9.99 -13.12 -2.82
C VAL A 455 10.50 -14.51 -2.56
N ASN A 456 11.82 -14.66 -2.39
CA ASN A 456 12.45 -15.94 -2.14
C ASN A 456 12.77 -16.09 -0.65
N PHE A 457 12.39 -17.24 -0.09
CA PHE A 457 12.70 -17.64 1.28
C PHE A 457 13.57 -18.89 1.25
N THR A 458 14.72 -18.84 1.91
CA THR A 458 15.55 -20.03 2.14
C THR A 458 15.32 -20.49 3.57
N MET A 459 14.54 -21.56 3.74
CA MET A 459 14.12 -22.11 5.01
C MET A 459 15.02 -23.28 5.42
N LYS A 460 15.56 -23.21 6.63
CA LYS A 460 16.31 -24.33 7.23
C LYS A 460 15.36 -25.38 7.77
N HIS A 461 15.69 -26.65 7.55
CA HIS A 461 14.94 -27.79 8.06
C HIS A 461 15.13 -27.92 9.58
N ILE A 462 14.02 -28.04 10.31
CA ILE A 462 14.03 -28.31 11.77
C ILE A 462 13.94 -29.80 12.11
N GLU A 463 13.59 -30.63 11.12
CA GLU A 463 13.47 -32.09 11.22
C GLU A 463 14.19 -32.76 10.05
N GLU A 464 14.49 -34.05 10.17
CA GLU A 464 15.06 -34.84 9.06
C GLU A 464 14.03 -35.04 7.94
N THR A 465 14.47 -34.85 6.69
CA THR A 465 13.61 -35.05 5.51
C THR A 465 13.38 -36.52 5.23
N ASP A 466 12.12 -36.93 5.10
CA ASP A 466 11.76 -38.25 4.60
C ASP A 466 11.93 -38.29 3.07
N PRO A 467 12.72 -39.22 2.51
CA PRO A 467 12.89 -39.35 1.06
C PRO A 467 11.60 -39.61 0.28
N ASN A 468 10.58 -40.17 0.94
CA ASN A 468 9.25 -40.42 0.38
C ASN A 468 8.25 -39.29 0.70
N GLY A 469 8.68 -38.27 1.43
CA GLY A 469 7.88 -37.12 1.81
C GLY A 469 7.78 -36.10 0.68
N THR A 470 6.63 -35.44 0.58
CA THR A 470 6.41 -34.31 -0.34
C THR A 470 6.47 -33.01 0.45
N LEU A 471 7.41 -32.12 0.11
CA LEU A 471 7.55 -30.80 0.72
C LEU A 471 6.68 -29.76 -0.01
N SER A 472 5.99 -28.94 0.77
CA SER A 472 5.13 -27.86 0.28
C SER A 472 5.48 -26.53 0.97
N CYS A 473 5.76 -25.53 0.16
CA CYS A 473 5.84 -24.13 0.60
C CYS A 473 4.42 -23.60 0.79
N VAL A 474 4.07 -23.25 2.03
CA VAL A 474 2.71 -22.83 2.38
C VAL A 474 2.70 -21.45 3.01
N TYR A 475 1.57 -20.76 2.88
CA TYR A 475 1.28 -19.54 3.62
C TYR A 475 -0.01 -19.71 4.43
N TRP A 476 -0.11 -18.95 5.52
CA TRP A 476 -1.26 -18.98 6.40
C TRP A 476 -2.38 -18.10 5.84
N LYS A 477 -3.55 -18.68 5.60
CA LYS A 477 -4.74 -17.98 5.09
C LYS A 477 -5.86 -18.00 6.12
N ASN A 478 -5.69 -17.22 7.19
CA ASN A 478 -6.61 -17.05 8.33
C ASN A 478 -6.87 -18.32 9.16
N THR A 479 -7.19 -19.46 8.55
CA THR A 479 -7.59 -20.69 9.24
C THR A 479 -6.87 -21.94 8.73
N GLU A 480 -6.20 -21.86 7.59
CA GLU A 480 -5.57 -22.99 6.93
C GLU A 480 -4.22 -22.60 6.31
N TRP A 481 -3.35 -23.60 6.16
CA TRP A 481 -2.13 -23.49 5.36
C TRP A 481 -2.48 -23.74 3.88
N VAL A 482 -2.00 -22.88 2.98
CA VAL A 482 -2.37 -22.92 1.55
C VAL A 482 -1.12 -22.76 0.68
N VAL A 483 -1.05 -23.47 -0.44
CA VAL A 483 0.07 -23.40 -1.41
C VAL A 483 -0.10 -22.29 -2.46
N ALA A 484 -1.29 -21.71 -2.59
CA ALA A 484 -1.62 -20.75 -3.65
C ALA A 484 -0.67 -19.54 -3.68
N GLY A 485 0.02 -19.35 -4.80
CA GLY A 485 0.98 -18.26 -4.97
C GLY A 485 2.35 -18.50 -4.34
N CYS A 486 2.61 -19.68 -3.79
CA CYS A 486 3.92 -20.11 -3.30
C CYS A 486 4.36 -21.39 -4.02
N TYR A 487 5.64 -21.48 -4.39
CA TYR A 487 6.19 -22.64 -5.09
C TYR A 487 7.56 -23.02 -4.52
N LEU A 488 7.81 -24.33 -4.48
CA LEU A 488 9.11 -24.89 -4.13
C LEU A 488 10.04 -24.74 -5.33
N VAL A 489 11.16 -24.03 -5.14
CA VAL A 489 12.16 -23.78 -6.19
C VAL A 489 13.19 -24.91 -6.19
N GLN A 490 13.76 -25.18 -5.03
CA GLN A 490 14.76 -26.23 -4.84
C GLN A 490 14.79 -26.68 -3.39
N THR A 491 15.23 -27.91 -3.15
CA THR A 491 15.40 -28.47 -1.81
C THR A 491 16.64 -29.35 -1.76
N ASN A 492 17.31 -29.37 -0.61
CA ASN A 492 18.38 -30.30 -0.27
C ASN A 492 18.10 -30.91 1.11
N SER A 493 19.05 -31.67 1.68
CA SER A 493 18.82 -32.34 2.98
C SER A 493 18.61 -31.39 4.16
N THR A 494 19.01 -30.12 4.06
CA THR A 494 19.05 -29.17 5.17
C THR A 494 18.26 -27.88 4.94
N HIS A 495 17.96 -27.54 3.68
CA HIS A 495 17.31 -26.29 3.31
C HIS A 495 16.36 -26.49 2.14
N THR A 496 15.29 -25.69 2.13
CA THR A 496 14.36 -25.55 1.01
C THR A 496 14.22 -24.09 0.64
N VAL A 497 14.23 -23.80 -0.66
CA VAL A 497 13.96 -22.47 -1.19
C VAL A 497 12.52 -22.43 -1.69
N CYS A 498 11.73 -21.55 -1.07
CA CYS A 498 10.37 -21.23 -1.44
C CYS A 498 10.32 -19.88 -2.16
N SER A 499 9.46 -19.73 -3.15
CA SER A 499 9.24 -18.47 -3.83
C SER A 499 7.75 -18.13 -3.86
N CYS A 500 7.38 -16.92 -3.42
CA CYS A 500 5.99 -16.53 -3.26
C CYS A 500 5.69 -15.18 -3.93
N VAL A 501 4.49 -15.04 -4.50
CA VAL A 501 4.04 -13.82 -5.20
C VAL A 501 3.29 -12.83 -4.31
N HIS A 502 3.30 -13.06 -3.00
CA HIS A 502 2.69 -12.20 -1.98
C HIS A 502 3.51 -12.29 -0.69
N LEU A 503 3.24 -11.37 0.24
CA LEU A 503 3.78 -11.38 1.60
C LEU A 503 2.70 -11.85 2.57
N SER A 504 3.09 -12.65 3.55
CA SER A 504 2.21 -13.27 4.52
C SER A 504 3.05 -13.90 5.65
N THR A 505 2.45 -14.85 6.36
CA THR A 505 3.09 -15.82 7.24
C THR A 505 3.30 -17.12 6.49
N PHE A 506 4.51 -17.66 6.51
CA PHE A 506 4.96 -18.82 5.73
C PHE A 506 5.52 -19.93 6.62
N ALA A 507 5.45 -21.15 6.10
CA ALA A 507 6.10 -22.32 6.66
C ALA A 507 6.40 -23.35 5.56
N LEU A 508 7.21 -24.35 5.90
CA LEU A 508 7.46 -25.53 5.11
C LEU A 508 6.76 -26.73 5.77
N ILE A 509 5.89 -27.42 5.04
CA ILE A 509 5.20 -28.61 5.53
C ILE A 509 5.56 -29.81 4.66
N MET A 510 5.91 -30.94 5.31
CA MET A 510 6.11 -32.22 4.65
C MET A 510 4.88 -33.11 4.84
N GLN A 511 4.49 -33.79 3.76
CA GLN A 511 3.46 -34.83 3.78
C GLN A 511 4.09 -36.19 3.52
N THR A 512 3.88 -37.13 4.43
CA THR A 512 4.30 -38.54 4.29
C THR A 512 3.10 -39.47 4.38
N LYS A 513 3.22 -40.67 3.81
CA LYS A 513 2.21 -41.71 4.01
C LYS A 513 2.31 -42.25 5.44
N PRO A 514 1.20 -42.69 6.06
CA PRO A 514 1.25 -43.35 7.35
C PRO A 514 2.08 -44.62 7.20
N LEU A 515 2.98 -44.88 8.15
CA LEU A 515 3.69 -46.15 8.19
C LEU A 515 2.65 -47.26 8.34
N ALA A 516 2.63 -48.21 7.41
CA ALA A 516 1.77 -49.38 7.54
C ALA A 516 2.10 -50.08 8.87
N GLU A 517 1.12 -50.16 9.78
CA GLU A 517 1.28 -50.95 10.99
C GLU A 517 1.65 -52.38 10.56
N THR A 518 2.89 -52.79 10.86
CA THR A 518 3.25 -54.19 10.83
C THR A 518 2.33 -54.90 11.80
N VAL A 519 1.31 -55.57 11.26
CA VAL A 519 0.46 -56.52 11.99
C VAL A 519 1.40 -57.51 12.67
N ARG A 520 1.65 -57.33 13.97
CA ARG A 520 2.25 -58.38 14.78
C ARG A 520 1.23 -59.52 14.81
N PRO A 521 1.56 -60.73 14.30
CA PRO A 521 0.65 -61.85 14.46
C PRO A 521 0.47 -62.09 15.96
N ALA A 522 -0.77 -62.04 16.43
CA ALA A 522 -1.11 -62.39 17.79
C ALA A 522 -0.61 -63.82 18.07
N ASN A 523 0.30 -63.95 19.04
CA ASN A 523 0.68 -65.25 19.58
C ASN A 523 -0.57 -65.95 20.08
N SER A 524 -1.04 -66.94 19.33
CA SER A 524 -2.00 -67.93 19.79
C SER A 524 -1.35 -68.78 20.89
N ILE A 525 -1.55 -68.40 22.15
CA ILE A 525 -1.41 -69.33 23.27
C ILE A 525 -2.55 -70.35 23.12
N LYS A 526 -2.24 -71.49 22.50
CA LYS A 526 -3.06 -72.69 22.64
C LYS A 526 -2.84 -73.24 24.04
N THR A 527 -3.87 -73.15 24.87
CA THR A 527 -4.10 -74.04 26.01
C THR A 527 -4.02 -75.50 25.52
N LEU A 528 -3.11 -76.28 26.09
CA LEU A 528 -3.15 -77.74 26.06
C LEU A 528 -3.68 -78.22 27.40
N ASN A 529 -4.67 -79.11 27.30
CA ASN A 529 -5.36 -79.81 28.38
C ASN A 529 -4.43 -80.52 29.36
#